data_AF-A0A168DTW9-F1
#
_entry.id   AF-A0A168DTW9-F1
#
_cell.length_a   1.000
_cell.length_b   1.000
_cell.length_c   1.000
_cell.angle_alpha   90.00
_cell.angle_beta   90.00
_cell.angle_gamma   90.00
#
_symmetry.space_group_name_H-M   'P 1'
#
loop_
_entity.id
_entity.type
_entity.pdbx_description
1 polymer ?
#
loop_
_entity_poly.entity_id
_entity_poly.type
_entity_poly.pdbx_seq_one_letter_code
_entity_poly.pdbx_strand_id
1 'polypeptide(L)'
;MARKTTLLLAILSLFSAAVEASCECGFLMNGTNDYFTHILYNNFTFYRSTKVASLSPAFSRDWDVQRWAREPKNWATPLPIVNKEDNIFIRDGHLMLKQDAYSLNDVLFGKNVSVASMVSKRNDFFHGSFRIDLALVGATGGSVVGFFWYKV
;
A
#
# COMPACT_ATOMS: atom_id res chain seq x y z
N MET A 1 -16.20 27.13 -65.44
CA MET A 1 -15.35 27.58 -64.31
C MET A 1 -15.99 27.09 -63.02
N ALA A 2 -15.41 26.06 -62.42
CA ALA A 2 -16.06 25.23 -61.41
C ALA A 2 -16.05 25.91 -60.02
N ARG A 3 -17.23 26.17 -59.46
CA ARG A 3 -17.45 26.41 -58.03
C ARG A 3 -17.86 25.09 -57.38
N LYS A 4 -16.89 24.29 -56.96
CA LYS A 4 -17.10 23.08 -56.15
C LYS A 4 -15.91 22.88 -55.22
N THR A 5 -15.78 23.73 -54.20
CA THR A 5 -14.72 23.51 -53.19
C THR A 5 -15.05 24.00 -51.79
N THR A 6 -16.28 24.46 -51.51
CA THR A 6 -16.60 25.09 -50.22
C THR A 6 -17.54 24.26 -49.33
N LEU A 7 -17.87 23.03 -49.72
CA LEU A 7 -18.83 22.20 -48.95
C LEU A 7 -18.20 21.05 -48.15
N LEU A 8 -16.90 20.78 -48.30
CA LEU A 8 -16.24 19.70 -47.54
C LEU A 8 -15.74 20.14 -46.15
N LEU A 9 -15.52 21.44 -45.92
CA LEU A 9 -14.94 21.93 -44.66
C LEU A 9 -15.95 21.98 -43.50
N ALA A 10 -17.25 22.03 -43.79
CA ALA A 10 -18.30 22.11 -42.77
C ALA A 10 -18.71 20.74 -42.20
N ILE A 11 -18.32 19.64 -42.86
CA ILE A 11 -18.63 18.27 -42.40
C ILE A 11 -17.50 17.75 -41.49
N LEU A 12 -16.26 18.23 -41.66
CA LEU A 12 -15.15 17.86 -40.77
C LEU A 12 -15.24 18.50 -39.37
N SER A 13 -15.97 19.61 -39.21
CA SER A 13 -16.18 20.27 -37.92
C SER A 13 -17.30 19.66 -37.07
N LEU A 14 -18.05 18.69 -37.61
CA LEU A 14 -19.05 17.92 -36.87
C LEU A 14 -18.48 16.65 -36.23
N PHE A 15 -17.25 16.27 -36.58
CA PHE A 15 -16.46 15.29 -35.84
C PHE A 15 -15.63 16.00 -34.76
N SER A 16 -16.30 16.83 -33.94
CA SER A 16 -15.78 17.05 -32.59
C SER A 16 -15.72 15.67 -31.96
N ALA A 17 -14.51 15.12 -31.85
CA ALA A 17 -14.25 13.90 -31.14
C ALA A 17 -15.08 13.95 -29.88
N ALA A 18 -16.01 13.00 -29.73
CA ALA A 18 -16.44 12.60 -28.42
C ALA A 18 -15.15 12.13 -27.75
N VAL A 19 -14.45 13.07 -27.11
CA VAL A 19 -13.42 12.76 -26.14
C VAL A 19 -14.17 11.83 -25.22
N GLU A 20 -13.73 10.57 -25.14
CA GLU A 20 -14.09 9.72 -24.02
C GLU A 20 -13.66 10.50 -22.79
N ALA A 21 -14.55 11.34 -22.26
CA ALA A 21 -14.48 11.79 -20.91
C ALA A 21 -14.58 10.47 -20.15
N SER A 22 -13.42 9.90 -19.82
CA SER A 22 -13.36 8.87 -18.81
C SER A 22 -14.19 9.44 -17.69
N CYS A 23 -15.35 8.84 -17.42
CA CYS A 23 -16.12 9.22 -16.25
C CYS A 23 -15.10 9.27 -15.13
N GLU A 24 -14.78 10.45 -14.60
CA GLU A 24 -13.83 10.53 -13.51
C GLU A 24 -14.55 9.87 -12.35
N CYS A 25 -14.31 8.56 -12.19
CA CYS A 25 -14.84 7.72 -11.14
C CYS A 25 -14.13 8.14 -9.85
N GLY A 26 -14.46 9.33 -9.37
CA GLY A 26 -13.85 9.97 -8.23
C GLY A 26 -14.87 10.36 -7.18
N PHE A 27 -14.38 10.51 -5.96
CA PHE A 27 -15.16 11.02 -4.84
C PHE A 27 -14.97 12.53 -4.79
N LEU A 28 -16.06 13.29 -4.92
CA LEU A 28 -16.04 14.72 -4.72
C LEU A 28 -16.04 15.03 -3.22
N MET A 29 -15.09 15.84 -2.74
CA MET A 29 -15.15 16.34 -1.37
C MET A 29 -16.18 17.45 -1.23
N ASN A 30 -17.06 17.30 -0.24
CA ASN A 30 -18.07 18.31 0.08
C ASN A 30 -17.39 19.58 0.60
N GLY A 31 -17.65 20.73 -0.04
CA GLY A 31 -17.17 22.05 0.38
C GLY A 31 -15.90 22.57 -0.28
N THR A 32 -15.09 21.72 -0.93
CA THR A 32 -13.84 22.14 -1.61
C THR A 32 -13.83 21.89 -3.12
N ASN A 33 -14.78 21.12 -3.67
CA ASN A 33 -14.81 20.66 -5.07
C ASN A 33 -13.57 19.86 -5.51
N ASP A 34 -12.79 19.35 -4.55
CA ASP A 34 -11.65 18.48 -4.86
C ASP A 34 -12.16 17.10 -5.30
N TYR A 35 -11.55 16.54 -6.36
CA TYR A 35 -11.83 15.20 -6.89
C TYR A 35 -10.77 14.20 -6.45
N PHE A 36 -11.20 13.11 -5.81
CA PHE A 36 -10.34 11.99 -5.43
C PHE A 36 -10.62 10.79 -6.31
N THR A 37 -9.73 10.49 -7.24
CA THR A 37 -9.88 9.37 -8.18
C THR A 37 -9.26 8.05 -7.66
N HIS A 38 -8.47 8.11 -6.59
CA HIS A 38 -7.70 6.97 -6.10
C HIS A 38 -8.05 6.64 -4.65
N ILE A 39 -8.48 5.40 -4.39
CA ILE A 39 -8.73 4.87 -3.04
C ILE A 39 -8.06 3.50 -2.87
N LEU A 40 -7.34 3.31 -1.76
CA LEU A 40 -6.98 2.00 -1.24
C LEU A 40 -7.58 1.88 0.15
N TYR A 41 -8.68 1.14 0.25
CA TYR A 41 -9.34 0.85 1.52
C TYR A 41 -9.31 -0.65 1.78
N ASN A 42 -8.88 -1.03 2.99
CA ASN A 42 -8.89 -2.41 3.42
C ASN A 42 -9.08 -2.49 4.93
N ASN A 43 -10.18 -3.10 5.37
CA ASN A 43 -10.45 -3.37 6.79
C ASN A 43 -10.13 -4.82 7.18
N PHE A 44 -9.62 -5.62 6.25
CA PHE A 44 -9.23 -7.02 6.37
C PHE A 44 -10.33 -8.03 6.79
N THR A 45 -11.55 -7.57 7.07
CA THR A 45 -12.67 -8.42 7.55
C THR A 45 -13.14 -9.47 6.54
N PHE A 46 -12.94 -9.20 5.24
CA PHE A 46 -13.34 -10.10 4.16
C PHE A 46 -12.32 -11.22 3.90
N TYR A 47 -11.12 -11.15 4.49
CA TYR A 47 -10.13 -12.22 4.37
C TYR A 47 -10.40 -13.34 5.36
N ARG A 48 -10.27 -14.58 4.90
CA ARG A 48 -10.21 -15.74 5.80
C ARG A 48 -8.90 -15.68 6.61
N SER A 49 -8.92 -16.24 7.81
CA SER A 49 -7.70 -16.40 8.61
C SER A 49 -6.66 -17.21 7.84
N THR A 50 -5.42 -16.75 7.84
CA THR A 50 -4.27 -17.38 7.16
C THR A 50 -3.07 -17.43 8.10
N LYS A 51 -2.09 -18.27 7.79
CA LYS A 51 -0.76 -18.21 8.46
C LYS A 51 0.23 -17.31 7.74
N VAL A 52 0.02 -17.07 6.45
CA VAL A 52 0.83 -16.22 5.58
C VAL A 52 -0.12 -15.47 4.66
N ALA A 53 -0.18 -14.14 4.77
CA ALA A 53 -1.15 -13.32 4.06
C ALA A 53 -0.93 -13.31 2.54
N SER A 54 0.34 -13.35 2.10
CA SER A 54 0.71 -13.33 0.67
C SER A 54 0.23 -14.56 -0.11
N LEU A 55 -0.17 -15.64 0.56
CA LEU A 55 -0.80 -16.79 -0.10
C LEU A 55 -2.24 -16.53 -0.54
N SER A 56 -2.88 -15.46 -0.05
CA SER A 56 -4.21 -15.04 -0.48
C SER A 56 -4.09 -14.19 -1.76
N PRO A 57 -4.68 -14.61 -2.90
CA PRO A 57 -4.66 -13.81 -4.12
C PRO A 57 -5.30 -12.43 -3.95
N ALA A 58 -6.35 -12.34 -3.12
CA ALA A 58 -7.04 -11.08 -2.83
C ALA A 58 -6.20 -10.13 -1.96
N PHE A 59 -5.27 -10.65 -1.16
CA PHE A 59 -4.31 -9.83 -0.41
C PHE A 59 -3.19 -9.36 -1.35
N SER A 60 -2.59 -10.32 -2.07
CA SER A 60 -1.46 -10.09 -2.98
C SER A 60 -1.80 -9.27 -4.23
N ARG A 61 -3.08 -8.97 -4.46
CA ARG A 61 -3.51 -7.99 -5.47
C ARG A 61 -3.07 -6.58 -5.13
N ASP A 62 -3.21 -6.19 -3.86
CA ASP A 62 -3.03 -4.80 -3.43
C ASP A 62 -1.73 -4.59 -2.64
N TRP A 63 -1.15 -5.67 -2.10
CA TRP A 63 -0.03 -5.60 -1.17
C TRP A 63 1.13 -6.51 -1.59
N ASP A 64 2.35 -6.05 -1.32
CA ASP A 64 3.57 -6.84 -1.36
C ASP A 64 4.19 -6.94 0.02
N VAL A 65 4.65 -8.14 0.38
CA VAL A 65 5.47 -8.36 1.58
C VAL A 65 6.91 -7.96 1.26
N GLN A 66 7.46 -7.04 2.05
CA GLN A 66 8.84 -6.63 1.88
C GLN A 66 9.77 -7.71 2.44
N ARG A 67 10.82 -8.05 1.70
CA ARG A 67 11.78 -9.11 2.07
C ARG A 67 13.20 -8.58 2.35
N TRP A 68 13.42 -7.27 2.24
CA TRP A 68 14.75 -6.70 2.44
C TRP A 68 15.14 -6.76 3.93
N ALA A 69 16.43 -7.00 4.19
CA ALA A 69 17.03 -6.93 5.51
C ALA A 69 17.77 -5.61 5.67
N ARG A 70 17.92 -5.14 6.91
CA ARG A 70 18.83 -4.05 7.22
C ARG A 70 19.97 -4.59 8.04
N GLU A 71 21.17 -4.52 7.49
CA GLU A 71 22.39 -4.85 8.21
C GLU A 71 22.62 -3.86 9.36
N PRO A 72 23.18 -4.32 10.49
CA PRO A 72 23.42 -3.47 11.63
C PRO A 72 24.58 -2.52 11.35
N LYS A 73 24.52 -1.30 11.89
CA LYS A 73 25.68 -0.38 11.85
C LYS A 73 26.69 -0.68 12.95
N ASN A 74 26.24 -1.25 14.06
CA ASN A 74 27.05 -1.77 15.16
C ASN A 74 26.25 -2.88 15.89
N TRP A 75 26.84 -3.54 16.88
CA TRP A 75 26.24 -4.67 17.59
C TRP A 75 24.89 -4.38 18.28
N ALA A 76 24.49 -3.12 18.43
CA ALA A 76 23.30 -2.71 19.17
C ALA A 76 22.31 -1.84 18.38
N THR A 77 22.76 -1.02 17.42
CA THR A 77 21.93 0.08 16.90
C THR A 77 22.25 0.48 15.44
N PRO A 78 21.26 0.42 14.52
CA PRO A 78 20.04 -0.37 14.66
C PRO A 78 20.39 -1.86 14.74
N LEU A 79 19.64 -2.63 15.53
CA LEU A 79 19.72 -4.09 15.49
C LEU A 79 19.49 -4.58 14.04
N PRO A 80 20.15 -5.67 13.62
CA PRO A 80 19.87 -6.23 12.31
C PRO A 80 18.42 -6.71 12.25
N ILE A 81 17.71 -6.40 11.17
CA ILE A 81 16.33 -6.83 10.98
C ILE A 81 16.20 -7.74 9.77
N VAL A 82 15.33 -8.73 9.88
CA VAL A 82 14.87 -9.56 8.76
C VAL A 82 13.34 -9.54 8.71
N ASN A 83 12.79 -9.12 7.58
CA ASN A 83 11.37 -9.24 7.33
C ASN A 83 11.03 -10.69 6.99
N LYS A 84 10.04 -11.28 7.67
CA LYS A 84 9.54 -12.62 7.33
C LYS A 84 8.09 -12.59 6.91
N GLU A 85 7.74 -13.44 5.95
CA GLU A 85 6.37 -13.53 5.43
C GLU A 85 5.39 -14.14 6.43
N ASP A 86 5.84 -15.08 7.26
CA ASP A 86 5.05 -15.71 8.31
C ASP A 86 4.77 -14.77 9.50
N ASN A 87 5.37 -13.58 9.50
CA ASN A 87 5.02 -12.51 10.42
C ASN A 87 3.87 -11.63 9.91
N ILE A 88 3.36 -11.87 8.71
CA ILE A 88 2.23 -11.14 8.12
C ILE A 88 1.12 -12.12 7.83
N PHE A 89 0.05 -12.05 8.61
CA PHE A 89 -1.04 -13.01 8.51
C PHE A 89 -2.39 -12.39 8.84
N ILE A 90 -3.48 -13.05 8.44
CA ILE A 90 -4.83 -12.63 8.79
C ILE A 90 -5.33 -13.51 9.92
N ARG A 91 -5.91 -12.90 10.96
CA ARG A 91 -6.62 -13.64 12.01
C ARG A 91 -7.88 -12.91 12.40
N ASP A 92 -9.01 -13.60 12.32
CA ASP A 92 -10.32 -13.10 12.76
C ASP A 92 -10.67 -11.74 12.12
N GLY A 93 -10.40 -11.59 10.82
CA GLY A 93 -10.66 -10.37 10.06
C GLY A 93 -9.67 -9.23 10.32
N HIS A 94 -8.58 -9.47 11.04
CA HIS A 94 -7.54 -8.46 11.32
C HIS A 94 -6.23 -8.83 10.63
N LEU A 95 -5.56 -7.82 10.08
CA LEU A 95 -4.16 -7.93 9.68
C LEU A 95 -3.27 -7.98 10.92
N MET A 96 -2.45 -9.01 11.01
CA MET A 96 -1.50 -9.23 12.09
C MET A 96 -0.09 -9.02 11.54
N LEU A 97 0.63 -8.08 12.14
CA LEU A 97 2.05 -7.82 11.90
C LEU A 97 2.83 -8.19 13.16
N LYS A 98 3.63 -9.25 13.07
CA LYS A 98 4.35 -9.82 14.21
C LYS A 98 5.82 -9.42 14.19
N GLN A 99 6.36 -9.18 15.37
CA GLN A 99 7.79 -9.27 15.63
C GLN A 99 8.03 -10.53 16.47
N ASP A 100 8.97 -11.39 16.08
CA ASP A 100 9.34 -12.52 16.94
C ASP A 100 10.07 -12.01 18.20
N ALA A 101 9.92 -12.74 19.31
CA ALA A 101 10.64 -12.42 20.53
C ALA A 101 12.16 -12.39 20.27
N TYR A 102 12.84 -11.42 20.88
CA TYR A 102 14.25 -11.17 20.66
C TYR A 102 14.94 -10.91 22.00
N SER A 103 15.82 -11.83 22.39
CA SER A 103 16.46 -11.84 23.71
C SER A 103 17.85 -11.21 23.71
N LEU A 104 18.40 -10.94 24.91
CA LEU A 104 19.79 -10.50 25.05
C LEU A 104 20.77 -11.54 24.47
N ASN A 105 20.51 -12.83 24.62
CA ASN A 105 21.34 -13.87 24.01
C ASN A 105 21.35 -13.75 22.48
N ASP A 106 20.21 -13.44 21.86
CA ASP A 106 20.14 -13.25 20.41
C ASP A 106 20.99 -12.06 19.93
N VAL A 107 21.06 -10.98 20.72
CA VAL A 107 22.00 -9.86 20.50
C VAL A 107 23.44 -10.34 20.53
N LEU A 108 23.82 -11.09 21.58
CA LEU A 108 25.20 -11.57 21.77
C LEU A 108 25.64 -12.55 20.67
N PHE A 109 24.71 -13.31 20.11
CA PHE A 109 24.94 -14.20 18.96
C PHE A 109 24.75 -13.52 17.60
N GLY A 110 24.49 -12.21 17.56
CA GLY A 110 24.34 -11.45 16.31
C GLY A 110 23.18 -11.90 15.44
N LYS A 111 22.08 -12.38 16.03
CA LYS A 111 20.90 -12.81 15.27
C LYS A 111 20.09 -11.61 14.78
N ASN A 112 19.30 -11.81 13.73
CA ASN A 112 18.40 -10.76 13.24
C ASN A 112 17.11 -10.74 14.06
N VAL A 113 16.63 -9.52 14.36
CA VAL A 113 15.25 -9.32 14.84
C VAL A 113 14.32 -9.63 13.68
N SER A 114 13.42 -10.58 13.89
CA SER A 114 12.42 -10.90 12.88
C SER A 114 11.23 -9.97 13.01
N VAL A 115 10.91 -9.27 11.92
CA VAL A 115 9.85 -8.26 11.85
C VAL A 115 8.90 -8.54 10.70
N ALA A 116 7.85 -7.73 10.62
CA ALA A 116 6.89 -7.70 9.51
C ALA A 116 6.96 -6.34 8.82
N SER A 117 7.00 -6.35 7.48
CA SER A 117 6.81 -5.14 6.67
C SER A 117 6.12 -5.49 5.35
N MET A 118 5.20 -4.63 4.95
CA MET A 118 4.46 -4.72 3.70
C MET A 118 4.29 -3.34 3.10
N VAL A 119 4.11 -3.31 1.78
CA VAL A 119 3.93 -2.08 1.01
C VAL A 119 2.77 -2.27 0.05
N SER A 120 2.05 -1.18 -0.23
CA SER A 120 1.05 -1.17 -1.30
C SER A 120 1.73 -1.38 -2.65
N LYS A 121 1.12 -2.18 -3.52
CA LYS A 121 1.53 -2.29 -4.94
C LYS A 121 1.22 -1.04 -5.74
N ARG A 122 0.28 -0.23 -5.24
CA ARG A 122 -0.06 1.07 -5.80
C ARG A 122 0.89 2.15 -5.30
N ASN A 123 1.38 2.95 -6.24
CA ASN A 123 2.30 4.06 -6.06
C ASN A 123 1.75 5.39 -6.61
N ASP A 124 0.46 5.43 -6.91
CA ASP A 124 -0.27 6.56 -7.51
C ASP A 124 -0.94 7.47 -6.45
N PHE A 125 -0.62 7.26 -5.17
CA PHE A 125 -1.13 8.07 -4.05
C PHE A 125 -0.18 9.22 -3.70
N PHE A 126 -0.28 10.33 -4.43
CA PHE A 126 0.61 11.49 -4.21
C PHE A 126 0.10 12.44 -3.12
N HIS A 127 -1.21 12.57 -2.97
CA HIS A 127 -1.87 13.50 -2.05
C HIS A 127 -3.13 12.88 -1.46
N GLY A 128 -3.52 13.31 -0.26
CA GLY A 128 -4.78 12.90 0.36
C GLY A 128 -4.69 12.67 1.86
N SER A 129 -5.71 12.00 2.40
CA SER A 129 -5.75 11.58 3.80
C SER A 129 -5.35 10.12 3.91
N PHE A 130 -4.32 9.85 4.71
CA PHE A 130 -3.84 8.51 4.99
C PHE A 130 -4.12 8.18 6.44
N ARG A 131 -4.78 7.05 6.69
CA ARG A 131 -5.24 6.65 8.03
C ARG A 131 -5.02 5.17 8.23
N ILE A 132 -4.74 4.80 9.47
CA ILE A 132 -4.67 3.42 9.93
C ILE A 132 -5.29 3.35 11.33
N ASP A 133 -6.09 2.31 11.55
CA ASP A 133 -6.50 1.91 12.90
C ASP A 133 -5.63 0.72 13.30
N LEU A 134 -4.88 0.86 14.40
CA LEU A 134 -3.94 -0.15 14.87
C LEU A 134 -4.03 -0.33 16.39
N ALA A 135 -3.69 -1.54 16.85
CA ALA A 135 -3.53 -1.86 18.25
C ALA A 135 -2.24 -2.66 18.45
N LEU A 136 -1.39 -2.22 19.38
CA LEU A 136 -0.23 -3.00 19.79
C LEU A 136 -0.68 -3.96 20.89
N VAL A 137 -0.55 -5.26 20.62
CA VAL A 137 -0.96 -6.33 21.54
C VAL A 137 0.25 -7.20 21.91
N GLY A 138 0.30 -7.67 23.15
CA GLY A 138 1.36 -8.58 23.61
C GLY A 138 2.77 -7.94 23.67
N ALA A 139 2.87 -6.62 23.61
CA ALA A 139 4.13 -5.91 23.69
C ALA A 139 4.54 -5.70 25.16
N THR A 140 5.64 -6.34 25.57
CA THR A 140 6.32 -6.08 26.85
C THR A 140 7.73 -5.57 26.55
N GLY A 141 7.87 -4.32 26.11
CA GLY A 141 9.18 -3.71 25.76
C GLY A 141 9.17 -2.83 24.51
N GLY A 142 10.34 -2.72 23.87
CA GLY A 142 10.67 -1.75 22.80
C GLY A 142 10.16 -2.07 21.38
N SER A 143 8.97 -2.65 21.24
CA SER A 143 8.34 -2.84 19.93
C SER A 143 7.82 -1.51 19.39
N VAL A 144 8.08 -1.25 18.11
CA VAL A 144 7.62 -0.05 17.40
C VAL A 144 6.81 -0.48 16.18
N VAL A 145 5.70 0.21 15.92
CA VAL A 145 4.94 0.10 14.67
C VAL A 145 5.09 1.39 13.87
N GLY A 146 5.20 1.27 12.56
CA GLY A 146 5.30 2.42 11.65
C GLY A 146 4.25 2.34 10.55
N PHE A 147 3.65 3.49 10.25
CA PHE A 147 2.80 3.71 9.08
C PHE A 147 3.26 5.00 8.41
N PHE A 148 3.73 4.90 7.17
CA PHE A 148 4.40 6.01 6.49
C PHE A 148 4.38 5.80 4.97
N TRP A 149 4.73 6.86 4.25
CA TRP A 149 4.76 6.92 2.79
C TRP A 149 6.18 7.27 2.35
N TYR A 150 6.64 6.62 1.30
CA TYR A 150 7.86 7.03 0.61
C TYR A 150 7.49 8.01 -0.48
N LYS A 151 8.05 9.22 -0.40
CA LYS A 151 8.13 10.10 -1.57
C LYS A 151 9.40 9.71 -2.32
N VAL A 152 9.25 9.26 -3.57
CA VAL A 152 10.37 9.13 -4.51
C VAL A 152 10.67 10.51 -5.09
#